data_AF-O49787-F1
#
_entry.id   AF-O49787-F1
#
_cell.length_a   1.000
_cell.length_b   1.000
_cell.length_c   1.000
_cell.angle_alpha   90.00
_cell.angle_beta   90.00
_cell.angle_gamma   90.00
#
_symmetry.space_group_name_H-M   'P 1'
#
loop_
_entity.id
_entity.type
_entity.pdbx_description
1 polymer ?
#
loop_
_entity_poly.entity_id
_entity_poly.type
_entity_poly.pdbx_seq_one_letter_code
_entity_poly.pdbx_strand_id
1 'polypeptide(L)' 'LRWTNYLRPGIKRGNFTPHEEGMIIHLQALLGNKWASIASYLPQR' A
#
# COMPACT_ATOMS: atom_id res chain seq x y z
N LEU A 1 9.05 5.49 -8.02
CA LEU A 1 7.69 4.92 -8.14
C LEU A 1 6.69 5.92 -7.55
N ARG A 2 5.75 6.45 -8.33
CA ARG A 2 4.88 7.58 -7.93
C ARG A 2 3.84 7.24 -6.85
N TRP A 3 3.59 5.96 -6.58
CA TRP A 3 2.53 5.54 -5.64
C TRP A 3 2.89 5.75 -4.17
N THR A 4 4.18 5.88 -3.84
CA THR A 4 4.62 6.21 -2.47
C THR A 4 4.39 7.67 -2.09
N ASN A 5 3.96 8.52 -3.03
CA ASN A 5 3.86 9.97 -2.85
C ASN A 5 2.49 10.44 -2.27
N TYR A 6 1.54 9.53 -2.06
CA TYR A 6 0.22 9.86 -1.48
C TYR A 6 0.12 9.64 0.03
N LEU A 7 1.23 9.30 0.70
CA LEU A 7 1.21 8.96 2.12
C LEU A 7 1.63 10.18 2.95
N ARG A 8 0.72 10.57 3.86
CA ARG A 8 0.83 11.68 4.83
C ARG A 8 2.24 11.82 5.44
N PRO A 9 2.67 13.05 5.78
CA PRO A 9 4.02 13.35 6.30
C PRO A 9 4.31 12.84 7.73
N GLY A 10 3.64 11.77 8.18
CA GLY A 10 3.88 11.07 9.45
C GLY A 10 4.05 9.56 9.31
N ILE A 11 4.03 9.02 8.08
CA ILE A 11 4.08 7.58 7.82
C ILE A 11 5.53 7.12 7.73
N LYS A 12 5.86 6.05 8.47
CA LYS A 12 7.20 5.43 8.47
C LYS A 12 7.60 5.10 7.03
N ARG A 13 8.67 5.73 6.53
CA ARG A 13 9.34 5.41 5.26
C ARG A 13 10.14 4.10 5.33
N GLY A 14 9.62 3.10 6.04
CA GLY A 14 10.22 1.76 6.08
C GLY A 14 9.77 0.93 4.88
N ASN A 15 10.47 -0.18 4.64
CA ASN A 15 10.00 -1.22 3.74
C ASN A 15 8.62 -1.75 4.20
N PHE A 16 7.84 -2.28 3.27
CA PHE A 16 6.65 -3.03 3.64
C PHE A 16 7.07 -4.29 4.39
N THR A 17 6.31 -4.67 5.39
CA THR A 17 6.44 -5.99 5.98
C THR A 17 6.06 -7.04 4.92
N PRO A 18 6.62 -8.26 4.96
CA PRO A 18 6.27 -9.32 4.01
C PRO A 18 4.76 -9.63 4.02
N HIS A 19 4.08 -9.36 5.13
CA HIS A 19 2.63 -9.46 5.23
C HIS A 19 1.91 -8.38 4.39
N GLU A 20 2.33 -7.12 4.50
CA GLU A 20 1.80 -6.01 3.70
C GLU A 20 2.09 -6.21 2.21
N GLU A 21 3.27 -6.72 1.84
CA GLU A 21 3.58 -7.03 0.44
C GLU A 21 2.65 -8.11 -0.13
N GLY A 22 2.40 -9.18 0.62
CA GLY A 22 1.44 -10.21 0.25
C GLY A 22 0.03 -9.66 0.04
N MET A 23 -0.42 -8.78 0.95
CA MET A 23 -1.72 -8.11 0.80
C MET A 23 -1.77 -7.18 -0.40
N ILE A 24 -0.71 -6.40 -0.67
CA ILE A 24 -0.65 -5.51 -1.84
C ILE A 24 -0.75 -6.33 -3.13
N ILE A 25 0.00 -7.42 -3.26
CA ILE A 25 -0.04 -8.28 -4.45
C ILE A 25 -1.44 -8.91 -4.60
N HIS A 26 -2.02 -9.42 -3.52
CA HIS A 26 -3.35 -10.02 -3.53
C HIS A 26 -4.43 -9.01 -3.91
N LEU A 27 -4.43 -7.83 -3.29
CA LEU A 27 -5.39 -6.77 -3.57
C LEU A 27 -5.19 -6.15 -4.95
N GLN A 28 -3.96 -6.07 -5.45
CA GLN A 28 -3.69 -5.64 -6.82
C GLN A 28 -4.25 -6.66 -7.84
N ALA A 29 -4.11 -7.95 -7.57
CA ALA A 29 -4.69 -8.99 -8.42
C ALA A 29 -6.23 -8.94 -8.41
N LEU A 30 -6.85 -8.60 -7.28
CA LEU A 30 -8.31 -8.52 -7.13
C LEU A 30 -8.90 -7.20 -7.66
N LEU A 31 -8.28 -6.06 -7.34
CA LEU A 31 -8.82 -4.71 -7.57
C LEU A 31 -8.19 -4.03 -8.79
N GLY A 32 -7.10 -4.58 -9.33
CA GLY A 32 -6.29 -3.95 -10.37
C GLY A 32 -5.49 -2.76 -9.84
N ASN A 33 -5.24 -1.77 -10.69
CA ASN A 33 -4.47 -0.56 -10.36
C ASN A 33 -5.25 0.46 -9.49
N LYS A 34 -6.05 -0.01 -8.53
CA LYS A 34 -6.81 0.82 -7.58
C LYS A 34 -6.02 1.08 -6.30
N TRP A 35 -4.87 1.75 -6.42
CA TRP A 35 -3.93 1.97 -5.32
C TRP A 35 -4.52 2.70 -4.11
N ALA A 36 -5.46 3.62 -4.32
CA ALA A 36 -6.15 4.30 -3.20
C ALA A 36 -6.98 3.32 -2.35
N SER A 37 -7.67 2.38 -2.99
CA SER A 37 -8.40 1.32 -2.29
C SER A 37 -7.44 0.37 -1.59
N ILE A 38 -6.37 -0.07 -2.27
CA ILE A 38 -5.34 -0.95 -1.68
C ILE A 38 -4.71 -0.31 -0.44
N ALA A 39 -4.36 0.97 -0.50
CA ALA A 39 -3.81 1.71 0.63
C ALA A 39 -4.80 1.80 1.80
N SER A 40 -6.10 1.94 1.53
CA SER A 40 -7.12 1.92 2.60
C SER A 40 -7.17 0.60 3.38
N TYR A 41 -6.69 -0.51 2.80
CA TYR A 41 -6.56 -1.81 3.49
C TYR A 41 -5.25 -1.97 4.25
N LEU A 42 -4.33 -1.00 4.16
CA LEU A 42 -3.08 -0.98 4.90
C LEU A 42 -3.23 -0.03 6.09
N PRO A 43 -3.68 -0.50 7.27
CA PRO A 43 -4.05 0.36 8.41
C PRO A 43 -2.91 1.22 8.96
N GLN A 44 -1.65 0.97 8.56
CA GLN A 44 -0.47 1.74 8.97
C GLN A 44 0.09 2.65 7.84
N ARG A 45 -0.65 2.84 6.73
CA ARG A 45 -0.23 3.61 5.54
C ARG A 45 -1.40 4.42 4.99
#